data_AF-A0A3M1D2H4-F1
#
_entry.id   AF-A0A3M1D2H4-F1
#
_cell.length_a   1.000
_cell.length_b   1.000
_cell.length_c   1.000
_cell.angle_alpha   90.00
_cell.angle_beta   90.00
_cell.angle_gamma   90.00
#
_symmetry.space_group_name_H-M   'P 1'
#
loop_
_entity.id
_entity.type
_entity.pdbx_description
1 polymer ?
#
loop_
_entity_poly.entity_id
_entity_poly.type
_entity_poly.pdbx_seq_one_letter_code
_entity_poly.pdbx_strand_id
1 'polypeptide(L)' 'MINCSDMAQRLFDYAMDDLAPDARAEVDAHLAACRPCARLVGEYQAVRHMVHEALEVELSEAELAALDAEVIEAVQRAG' A
#
# COMPACT_ATOMS: atom_id res chain seq x y z
N MET A 1 -13.94 0.57 13.82
CA MET A 1 -12.46 0.50 13.82
C MET A 1 -12.08 -0.83 13.21
N ILE A 2 -11.33 -0.80 12.11
CA ILE A 2 -10.93 -1.99 11.36
C ILE A 2 -9.89 -2.81 12.12
N ASN A 3 -9.80 -4.11 11.83
CA ASN A 3 -8.79 -4.98 12.43
C ASN A 3 -7.48 -4.99 11.59
N CYS A 4 -6.43 -5.64 12.10
CA CYS A 4 -5.13 -5.69 11.41
C CYS A 4 -5.18 -6.41 10.04
N SER A 5 -6.06 -7.42 9.89
CA SER A 5 -6.25 -8.12 8.61
C SER A 5 -6.91 -7.20 7.59
N ASP A 6 -7.97 -6.50 7.98
CA ASP A 6 -8.65 -5.53 7.11
C ASP A 6 -7.70 -4.40 6.70
N MET A 7 -6.84 -3.94 7.63
CA MET A 7 -5.80 -2.96 7.33
C MET A 7 -4.79 -3.51 6.30
N ALA A 8 -4.31 -4.73 6.49
CA ALA A 8 -3.37 -5.34 5.54
C ALA A 8 -3.97 -5.46 4.13
N GLN A 9 -5.27 -5.74 4.02
CA GLN A 9 -5.99 -5.79 2.74
C GLN A 9 -6.10 -4.41 2.07
N ARG A 10 -6.21 -3.33 2.86
CA ARG A 10 -6.31 -1.94 2.36
C ARG A 10 -4.96 -1.25 2.19
N LEU A 11 -3.84 -1.92 2.50
CA LEU A 11 -2.50 -1.32 2.51
C LEU A 11 -2.13 -0.72 1.15
N PHE A 12 -2.43 -1.44 0.07
CA PHE A 12 -2.10 -1.01 -1.28
C PHE A 12 -2.84 0.29 -1.65
N ASP A 13 -4.17 0.26 -1.57
CA ASP A 13 -5.03 1.42 -1.85
C ASP A 13 -4.67 2.62 -0.95
N TYR A 14 -4.36 2.36 0.32
CA TYR A 14 -3.92 3.38 1.27
C TYR A 14 -2.60 4.04 0.83
N ALA A 15 -1.63 3.25 0.37
CA ALA A 15 -0.32 3.75 -0.05
C ALA A 15 -0.37 4.49 -1.40
N MET A 16 -1.36 4.19 -2.24
CA MET A 16 -1.60 4.82 -3.54
C MET A 16 -2.56 6.01 -3.48
N ASP A 17 -3.04 6.37 -2.28
CA ASP A 17 -4.05 7.42 -2.07
C ASP A 17 -5.38 7.15 -2.80
N ASP A 18 -5.72 5.87 -2.99
CA ASP A 18 -6.90 5.40 -3.75
C ASP A 18 -8.05 4.95 -2.83
N LEU A 19 -8.00 5.31 -1.55
CA LEU A 19 -9.10 5.07 -0.62
C LEU A 19 -10.10 6.23 -0.63
N ALA A 20 -11.40 5.88 -0.58
CA ALA A 20 -12.44 6.85 -0.28
C ALA A 20 -12.16 7.55 1.08
N PRO A 21 -12.55 8.83 1.26
CA PRO A 21 -12.19 9.60 2.47
C PRO A 21 -12.55 8.92 3.79
N ASP A 22 -13.73 8.29 3.87
CA ASP A 22 -14.17 7.59 5.07
C ASP A 22 -13.31 6.35 5.35
N ALA A 23 -12.96 5.59 4.30
CA ALA A 23 -12.10 4.41 4.42
C ALA A 23 -10.65 4.78 4.79
N ARG A 24 -10.17 5.91 4.26
CA ARG A 24 -8.86 6.49 4.61
C ARG A 24 -8.82 6.86 6.10
N ALA A 25 -9.84 7.56 6.60
CA ALA A 25 -9.94 7.93 8.01
C ALA A 25 -9.97 6.72 8.96
N GLU A 26 -10.64 5.63 8.56
CA GLU A 26 -10.63 4.38 9.33
C GLU A 26 -9.24 3.75 9.44
N VAL A 27 -8.48 3.76 8.33
CA VAL A 27 -7.10 3.27 8.31
C VAL A 27 -6.20 4.19 9.15
N ASP A 28 -6.29 5.50 8.98
CA ASP A 28 -5.51 6.47 9.76
C ASP A 28 -5.72 6.29 11.27
N ALA A 29 -6.98 6.10 11.69
CA ALA A 29 -7.32 5.83 13.08
C ALA A 29 -6.70 4.52 13.59
N HIS A 30 -6.65 3.47 12.77
CA HIS A 30 -6.00 2.21 13.13
C HIS A 30 -4.48 2.38 13.25
N LEU A 31 -3.83 3.05 12.29
CA LEU A 31 -2.38 3.26 12.29
C LEU A 31 -1.91 4.11 13.48
N ALA A 32 -2.73 5.07 13.91
CA ALA A 32 -2.45 5.85 15.12
C ALA A 32 -2.44 4.98 16.40
N ALA A 33 -3.21 3.89 16.43
CA ALA A 33 -3.35 3.01 17.59
C ALA A 33 -2.49 1.75 17.51
N CYS A 34 -2.10 1.30 16.31
CA CYS A 34 -1.46 0.00 16.08
C CYS A 34 -0.03 0.15 15.55
N ARG A 35 0.95 0.10 16.46
CA ARG A 35 2.39 0.17 16.10
C ARG A 35 2.83 -0.87 15.06
N PRO A 36 2.42 -2.15 15.13
CA PRO A 36 2.78 -3.13 14.10
C PRO A 36 2.32 -2.74 12.70
N CYS A 37 1.06 -2.28 12.54
CA CYS A 37 0.55 -1.87 11.24
C CYS A 37 1.19 -0.57 10.75
N ALA A 38 1.48 0.39 11.64
CA ALA A 38 2.23 1.59 11.28
C ALA A 38 3.64 1.24 10.76
N ARG A 39 4.31 0.27 11.38
CA ARG A 39 5.60 -0.22 10.91
C ARG A 39 5.48 -0.89 9.53
N LEU A 40 4.47 -1.73 9.32
CA LEU A 40 4.22 -2.39 8.03
C LEU A 40 4.04 -1.36 6.90
N VAL A 41 3.24 -0.31 7.14
CA VAL A 41 3.05 0.78 6.16
C VAL A 41 4.37 1.48 5.84
N GLY A 42 5.16 1.79 6.87
CA GLY A 42 6.47 2.42 6.67
C GLY A 42 7.45 1.55 5.88
N GLU A 43 7.49 0.24 6.16
CA GLU A 43 8.32 -0.73 5.42
C GLU A 43 7.88 -0.84 3.96
N TYR A 44 6.58 -0.91 3.70
CA TYR A 44 6.03 -0.93 2.35
C TYR A 44 6.41 0.34 1.56
N GLN A 45 6.23 1.52 2.17
CA GLN A 45 6.58 2.80 1.54
C GLN A 45 8.09 2.92 1.25
N ALA A 46 8.94 2.43 2.17
CA ALA A 46 10.38 2.41 1.96
C ALA A 46 10.79 1.49 0.81
N VAL A 47 10.20 0.29 0.71
CA VAL A 47 10.43 -0.64 -0.40
C VAL A 47 9.98 -0.01 -1.72
N ARG A 48 8.77 0.58 -1.77
CA ARG A 48 8.27 1.27 -2.95
C ARG A 48 9.20 2.39 -3.39
N HIS A 49 9.68 3.20 -2.45
CA HIS A 49 10.63 4.28 -2.74
C HIS A 49 11.95 3.76 -3.31
N MET A 50 12.53 2.73 -2.69
CA MET A 50 13.78 2.09 -3.17
C MET A 50 13.62 1.51 -4.57
N VAL A 51 12.49 0.88 -4.88
CA VAL A 51 12.19 0.37 -6.23
C VAL A 51 12.09 1.52 -7.22
N HIS A 52 11.39 2.60 -6.86
CA HIS A 52 11.22 3.77 -7.72
C HIS A 52 12.56 4.49 -7.99
N GLU A 53 13.42 4.60 -6.98
CA GLU A 53 14.75 5.21 -7.09
C GLU A 53 15.70 4.33 -7.90
N ALA A 54 15.80 3.03 -7.57
CA ALA A 54 16.74 2.11 -8.20
C ALA A 54 16.43 1.83 -9.67
N LEU A 55 15.16 1.96 -10.06
CA LEU A 55 14.77 1.80 -11.44
C LEU A 55 15.10 3.04 -12.30
N GLU A 56 15.28 4.25 -11.72
CA GLU A 56 15.33 5.53 -12.48
C GLU A 56 14.21 5.64 -13.55
N VAL A 57 13.15 4.84 -13.45
CA VAL A 57 12.14 4.77 -14.49
C VAL A 57 11.13 5.88 -14.22
N GLU A 58 11.12 6.88 -15.10
CA GLU A 58 9.92 7.68 -15.36
C GLU A 58 8.88 6.75 -15.99
N LEU A 59 8.15 6.03 -15.14
CA LEU A 59 7.03 5.22 -15.59
C LEU A 59 5.91 6.19 -15.97
N SER A 60 5.39 6.04 -17.19
CA SER A 60 4.13 6.67 -17.56
C SER A 60 3.00 6.14 -16.66
N GLU A 61 1.92 6.90 -16.51
CA GLU A 61 0.74 6.48 -15.72
C GLU A 61 0.23 5.08 -16.11
N ALA A 62 0.31 4.73 -17.40
CA ALA A 62 -0.11 3.42 -17.90
C ALA A 62 0.79 2.28 -17.42
N GLU A 63 2.10 2.52 -17.32
CA GLU A 63 3.07 1.52 -16.86
C GLU A 63 2.99 1.32 -15.34
N LEU A 64 2.71 2.39 -14.58
CA LEU A 64 2.41 2.29 -13.14
C LEU A 64 1.18 1.42 -12.89
N ALA A 65 0.08 1.67 -13.59
CA ALA A 65 -1.14 0.88 -13.44
C ALA A 65 -0.95 -0.61 -13.77
N ALA A 66 -0.11 -0.92 -14.77
CA ALA A 66 0.21 -2.29 -15.15
C ALA A 66 1.07 -3.00 -14.08
N LEU A 67 2.10 -2.32 -13.57
CA LEU A 67 2.97 -2.83 -12.51
C LEU A 67 2.17 -3.13 -11.24
N ASP A 68 1.28 -2.21 -10.86
CA ASP A 68 0.42 -2.35 -9.70
C ASP A 68 -0.50 -3.58 -9.80
N ALA A 69 -1.10 -3.81 -10.97
CA ALA A 69 -1.91 -4.99 -11.22
C ALA A 69 -1.12 -6.31 -11.08
N GLU A 70 0.12 -6.35 -11.59
CA GLU A 70 0.99 -7.53 -11.46
C GLU A 70 1.40 -7.80 -10.01
N VAL A 71 1.71 -6.74 -9.25
CA VAL A 71 2.06 -6.86 -7.83
C VAL A 71 0.88 -7.41 -7.01
N ILE A 72 -0.34 -6.91 -7.25
CA ILE A 72 -1.56 -7.40 -6.58
C ILE A 72 -1.76 -8.90 -6.87
N GLU A 73 -1.63 -9.31 -8.13
CA GLU A 73 -1.80 -10.71 -8.52
C GLU A 73 -0.72 -11.62 -7.90
N ALA A 74 0.52 -11.16 -7.85
CA ALA A 74 1.63 -11.88 -7.21
C ALA A 74 1.40 -12.08 -5.70
N VAL A 75 0.88 -11.07 -5.00
CA VAL A 75 0.54 -11.17 -3.57
C VAL A 75 -0.61 -12.16 -3.35
N GLN A 76 -1.63 -12.15 -4.20
CA GLN A 76 -2.75 -13.09 -4.11
C GLN A 76 -2.34 -14.55 -4.36
N ARG A 77 -1.36 -14.80 -5.23
CA ARG A 77 -0.83 -16.15 -5.49
C ARG A 77 0.08 -16.68 -4.36
N ALA A 78 0.60 -15.80 -3.51
CA ALA A 78 1.53 -16.15 -2.45
C ALA A 78 0.85 -16.41 -1.08
N GLY A 79 -0.46 -16.15 -0.97
CA GLY A 79 -1.30 -16.47 0.19
C GLY A 79 -2.11 -17.74 -0.01
#